data_AF-A0A3N4JP23-F1
#
_entry.id   AF-A0A3N4JP23-F1
#
_cell.length_a   1.000
_cell.length_b   1.000
_cell.length_c   1.000
_cell.angle_alpha   90.00
_cell.angle_beta   90.00
_cell.angle_gamma   90.00
#
_symmetry.space_group_name_H-M   'P 1'
#
loop_
_entity.id
_entity.type
_entity.pdbx_description
1 polymer ?
#
loop_
_entity_poly.entity_id
_entity_poly.type
_entity_poly.pdbx_seq_one_letter_code
_entity_poly.pdbx_strand_id
1 'polypeptide(L)'
;MILSCTSLSSLLINPQRIHSFASDKILQVVMPSQLHECAAEWVHDMIVQARMEGIIPQGWRGTMRIRHSPTYKNFVGEYRGRWKEADLTIIPLVGPDRVKKAKFPSVILESGWTETLAKLKDDARHWQVGSGQEVRVVLLVKFYQPNRQKRIRLDLFINRTRPGGQSHGIERYASFFCILYTTDFFTNVSVASVAYLSYP
;
A
#
# COMPACT_ATOMS: atom_id res chain seq x y z
N MET A 1 -8.33 -5.39 19.91
CA MET A 1 -8.13 -4.10 19.22
C MET A 1 -9.23 -3.97 18.18
N ILE A 2 -10.21 -3.10 18.42
CA ILE A 2 -11.34 -2.86 17.52
C ILE A 2 -10.87 -1.85 16.49
N LEU A 3 -11.02 -2.16 15.20
CA LEU A 3 -10.77 -1.19 14.14
C LEU A 3 -11.89 -0.16 14.13
N SER A 4 -11.50 1.10 14.21
CA SER A 4 -12.38 2.24 14.04
C SER A 4 -11.72 3.13 13.00
N CYS A 5 -12.08 2.94 11.72
CA CYS A 5 -11.79 3.92 10.68
C CYS A 5 -12.89 4.99 10.76
N THR A 6 -12.77 5.92 11.72
CA THR A 6 -13.65 7.09 11.77
C THR A 6 -13.18 8.06 10.71
N SER A 7 -13.95 8.14 9.63
CA SER A 7 -13.87 9.16 8.59
C SER A 7 -13.56 10.53 9.20
N LEU A 8 -12.38 11.06 8.90
CA LEU A 8 -12.14 12.50 8.92
C LEU A 8 -12.17 12.96 7.47
N SER A 9 -13.22 13.72 7.17
CA SER A 9 -13.46 14.42 5.93
C SER A 9 -12.21 15.15 5.40
N SER A 10 -11.51 14.55 4.44
CA SER A 10 -10.63 15.31 3.54
C SER A 10 -11.37 15.56 2.24
N LEU A 11 -12.13 16.66 2.23
CA LEU A 11 -12.51 17.40 1.02
C LEU A 11 -11.23 17.81 0.30
N LEU A 12 -10.68 16.93 -0.53
CA LEU A 12 -9.79 17.23 -1.66
C LEU A 12 -9.69 15.93 -2.47
N ILE A 13 -10.62 15.78 -3.42
CA ILE A 13 -10.65 14.70 -4.40
C ILE A 13 -9.47 14.91 -5.35
N ASN A 14 -8.29 14.40 -5.00
CA ASN A 14 -7.16 14.35 -5.93
C ASN A 14 -7.27 13.06 -6.76
N PRO A 15 -7.42 13.13 -8.09
CA PRO A 15 -7.35 11.94 -8.91
C PRO A 15 -5.95 11.33 -8.80
N GLN A 16 -5.86 10.13 -8.23
CA GLN A 16 -4.57 9.47 -8.01
C GLN A 16 -3.99 8.88 -9.29
N ARG A 17 -4.83 8.41 -10.23
CA ARG A 17 -4.37 7.91 -11.54
C ARG A 17 -5.01 8.68 -12.69
N ILE A 18 -4.15 9.33 -13.46
CA ILE A 18 -4.49 9.99 -14.72
C ILE A 18 -3.74 9.25 -15.83
N HIS A 19 -4.48 8.58 -16.72
CA HIS A 19 -3.93 8.05 -17.96
C HIS A 19 -4.26 9.01 -19.11
N SER A 20 -3.24 9.55 -19.77
CA SER A 20 -3.42 10.29 -21.02
C SER A 20 -3.04 9.40 -22.20
N PHE A 21 -4.01 9.14 -23.08
CA PHE A 21 -3.78 8.46 -24.34
C PHE A 21 -3.68 9.53 -25.43
N ALA A 22 -2.44 9.95 -25.71
CA ALA A 22 -2.14 11.10 -26.56
C ALA A 22 -2.65 10.95 -28.02
N SER A 23 -2.78 9.72 -28.52
CA SER A 23 -3.34 9.44 -29.85
C SER A 23 -4.85 9.71 -29.92
N ASP A 24 -5.57 9.54 -28.81
CA ASP A 24 -7.03 9.44 -28.82
C ASP A 24 -7.71 10.67 -28.20
N LYS A 25 -6.93 11.62 -27.66
CA LYS A 25 -7.40 12.77 -26.86
C LYS A 25 -8.30 12.38 -25.67
N ILE A 26 -8.14 11.15 -25.17
CA ILE A 26 -8.89 10.64 -24.02
C ILE A 26 -8.05 10.82 -22.76
N LEU A 27 -8.64 11.51 -21.78
CA LEU A 27 -8.15 11.57 -20.40
C LEU A 27 -8.95 10.58 -19.56
N GLN A 28 -8.34 9.47 -19.16
CA GLN A 28 -8.96 8.56 -18.22
C GLN A 28 -8.52 8.93 -16.80
N VAL A 29 -9.47 9.44 -16.02
CA VAL A 29 -9.31 9.69 -14.59
C VAL A 29 -9.85 8.48 -13.84
N VAL A 30 -8.97 7.76 -13.14
CA VAL A 30 -9.39 6.66 -12.25
C VAL A 30 -9.38 7.18 -10.83
N MET A 31 -10.58 7.25 -10.24
CA MET A 31 -10.76 7.65 -8.86
C MET A 31 -10.47 6.46 -7.95
N PRO A 32 -9.55 6.58 -6.97
CA PRO A 32 -9.39 5.56 -5.96
C PRO A 32 -10.70 5.40 -5.18
N SER A 33 -11.03 4.16 -4.84
CA SER A 33 -12.16 3.89 -3.95
C SER A 33 -11.72 4.08 -2.49
N GLN A 34 -12.64 4.40 -1.58
CA GLN A 34 -12.32 4.43 -0.15
C GLN A 34 -11.71 3.10 0.34
N LEU A 35 -12.11 1.98 -0.26
CA LEU A 35 -11.54 0.68 0.05
C LEU A 35 -10.07 0.54 -0.36
N HIS A 36 -9.65 1.23 -1.42
CA HIS A 36 -8.25 1.30 -1.82
C HIS A 36 -7.44 2.13 -0.81
N GLU A 37 -7.95 3.29 -0.43
CA GLU A 37 -7.25 4.20 0.49
C GLU A 37 -7.14 3.66 1.92
N CYS A 38 -8.12 2.89 2.39
CA CYS A 38 -8.17 2.45 3.78
C CYS A 38 -6.96 1.57 4.18
N ALA A 39 -6.34 0.89 3.22
CA ALA A 39 -5.12 0.11 3.47
C ALA A 39 -3.92 1.00 3.80
N ALA A 40 -3.75 2.09 3.05
CA ALA A 40 -2.67 3.05 3.27
C ALA A 40 -2.89 3.84 4.58
N GLU A 41 -4.13 4.29 4.82
CA GLU A 41 -4.54 4.94 6.07
C GLU A 41 -4.27 4.03 7.28
N TRP A 42 -4.67 2.76 7.21
CA TRP A 42 -4.43 1.80 8.28
C TRP A 42 -2.94 1.63 8.61
N VAL A 43 -2.08 1.49 7.60
CA VAL A 43 -0.61 1.40 7.85
C VAL A 43 -0.08 2.68 8.46
N HIS A 44 -0.54 3.84 7.99
CA HIS A 44 -0.15 5.13 8.55
C HIS A 44 -0.53 5.23 10.04
N ASP A 45 -1.76 4.90 10.39
CA ASP A 45 -2.25 4.93 11.77
C ASP A 45 -1.52 3.93 12.68
N MET A 46 -1.22 2.74 12.18
CA MET A 46 -0.40 1.77 12.91
C MET A 46 1.01 2.30 13.19
N ILE A 47 1.62 3.02 12.25
CA ILE A 47 2.92 3.67 12.47
C ILE A 47 2.79 4.79 13.52
N VAL A 48 1.73 5.60 13.45
CA VAL A 48 1.49 6.65 14.44
C VAL A 48 1.31 6.06 15.84
N GLN A 49 0.48 5.03 15.97
CA GLN A 49 0.23 4.37 17.25
C GLN A 49 1.49 3.69 17.80
N ALA A 50 2.22 2.94 16.97
CA ALA A 50 3.48 2.31 17.37
C ALA A 50 4.54 3.35 17.82
N ARG A 51 4.50 4.59 17.29
CA ARG A 51 5.33 5.68 17.80
C ARG A 51 4.88 6.19 19.15
N MET A 52 3.57 6.35 19.38
CA MET A 52 3.04 6.77 20.69
C MET A 52 3.34 5.74 21.78
N GLU A 53 3.30 4.46 21.43
CA GLU A 53 3.61 3.34 22.33
C GLU A 53 5.12 3.10 22.51
N GLY A 54 5.97 3.87 21.81
CA GLY A 54 7.42 3.76 21.90
C GLY A 54 8.03 2.54 21.18
N ILE A 55 7.23 1.73 20.47
CA ILE A 55 7.69 0.61 19.63
C ILE A 55 8.58 1.14 18.48
N ILE A 56 8.15 2.24 17.85
CA ILE A 56 8.96 2.96 16.86
C ILE A 56 9.62 4.16 17.56
N PRO A 57 10.97 4.27 17.56
CA PRO A 57 11.67 5.36 18.23
C PRO A 57 11.28 6.75 17.70
N GLN A 58 11.27 7.75 18.60
CA GLN A 58 10.88 9.12 18.24
C GLN A 58 11.74 9.73 17.12
N GLY A 59 13.03 9.38 17.08
CA GLY A 59 13.97 9.81 16.04
C GLY A 59 13.69 9.25 14.64
N TRP A 60 12.79 8.27 14.50
CA TRP A 60 12.48 7.61 13.24
C TRP A 60 12.01 8.59 12.14
N ARG A 61 11.27 9.65 12.50
CA ARG A 61 10.81 10.68 11.55
C ARG A 61 11.96 11.45 10.87
N GLY A 62 13.14 11.49 11.50
CA GLY A 62 14.37 12.03 10.91
C GLY A 62 15.11 11.04 9.99
N THR A 63 14.61 9.82 9.84
CA THR A 63 15.26 8.74 9.07
C THR A 63 14.43 8.25 7.89
N MET A 64 13.13 8.50 7.90
CA MET A 64 12.18 8.00 6.91
C MET A 64 11.18 9.08 6.48
N ARG A 65 10.60 8.92 5.30
CA ARG A 65 9.48 9.71 4.77
C ARG A 65 8.37 8.78 4.31
N ILE A 66 7.13 9.10 4.65
CA ILE A 66 5.94 8.40 4.14
C ILE A 66 5.37 9.23 2.98
N ARG A 67 5.01 8.59 1.86
CA ARG A 67 4.37 9.25 0.71
C ARG A 67 3.26 8.35 0.15
N HIS A 68 2.13 8.95 -0.16
CA HIS A 68 0.99 8.33 -0.83
C HIS A 68 1.10 8.57 -2.35
N SER A 69 0.77 7.55 -3.14
CA SER A 69 0.72 7.60 -4.61
C SER A 69 1.98 8.10 -5.34
N PRO A 70 3.23 7.85 -4.87
CA PRO A 70 4.40 8.27 -5.64
C PRO A 70 4.64 7.38 -6.87
N THR A 71 4.94 8.01 -8.00
CA THR A 71 5.40 7.33 -9.22
C THR A 71 6.92 7.15 -9.26
N TYR A 72 7.37 5.96 -9.62
CA TYR A 72 8.78 5.62 -9.88
C TYR A 72 8.95 5.18 -11.33
N LYS A 73 10.01 5.67 -11.99
CA LYS A 73 10.30 5.46 -13.42
C LYS A 73 11.72 4.97 -13.69
N ASN A 74 12.52 4.82 -12.63
CA ASN A 74 13.95 4.56 -12.65
C ASN A 74 14.29 3.08 -12.47
N PHE A 75 13.38 2.18 -12.86
CA PHE A 75 13.58 0.73 -12.80
C PHE A 75 14.71 0.26 -13.73
N VAL A 76 15.32 -0.87 -13.38
CA VAL A 76 16.50 -1.46 -14.03
C VAL A 76 16.22 -2.87 -14.54
N GLY A 77 17.19 -3.46 -15.26
CA GLY A 77 17.09 -4.83 -15.78
C GLY A 77 15.92 -5.01 -16.76
N GLU A 78 15.19 -6.12 -16.63
CA GLU A 78 14.00 -6.43 -17.46
C GLU A 78 12.84 -5.42 -17.29
N TYR A 79 12.88 -4.60 -16.23
CA TYR A 79 11.89 -3.57 -15.95
C TYR A 79 12.32 -2.17 -16.41
N ARG A 80 13.47 -2.04 -17.09
CA ARG A 80 13.95 -0.74 -17.59
C ARG A 80 12.92 -0.10 -18.52
N GLY A 81 12.67 1.20 -18.31
CA GLY A 81 11.68 1.98 -19.07
C GLY A 81 10.23 1.76 -18.63
N ARG A 82 9.97 0.81 -17.72
CA ARG A 82 8.68 0.70 -17.06
C ARG A 82 8.57 1.72 -15.93
N TRP A 83 7.35 1.94 -15.48
CA TRP A 83 7.03 2.78 -14.35
C TRP A 83 5.90 2.16 -13.54
N LYS A 84 5.85 2.49 -12.25
CA LYS A 84 4.78 2.11 -11.33
C LYS A 84 4.50 3.23 -10.36
N GLU A 85 3.27 3.29 -9.91
CA GLU A 85 2.81 4.10 -8.81
C GLU A 85 2.50 3.17 -7.65
N ALA A 86 3.00 3.49 -6.46
CA ALA A 86 2.70 2.75 -5.24
C ALA A 86 1.60 3.45 -4.45
N ASP A 87 0.74 2.71 -3.77
CA ASP A 87 -0.34 3.31 -2.98
C ASP A 87 0.24 4.05 -1.76
N LEU A 88 1.23 3.43 -1.08
CA LEU A 88 2.01 4.04 -0.02
C LEU A 88 3.46 3.59 -0.06
N THR A 89 4.37 4.49 0.30
CA THR A 89 5.81 4.20 0.40
C THR A 89 6.42 4.71 1.68
N ILE A 90 7.44 3.99 2.17
CA ILE A 90 8.32 4.40 3.25
C ILE A 90 9.74 4.50 2.68
N ILE A 91 10.22 5.74 2.58
CA ILE A 91 11.44 6.11 1.87
C ILE A 91 12.53 6.46 2.88
N PRO A 92 13.65 5.73 2.90
CA PRO A 92 14.81 6.10 3.70
C PRO A 92 15.38 7.47 3.32
N LEU A 93 15.81 8.21 4.33
CA LEU A 93 16.66 9.37 4.17
C LEU A 93 18.12 8.93 4.28
N VAL A 94 18.91 9.28 3.27
CA VAL A 94 20.27 8.80 3.03
C VAL A 94 21.28 9.95 2.98
N GLY A 95 22.57 9.59 3.09
CA GLY A 95 23.69 10.54 3.16
C GLY A 95 24.02 10.97 4.61
N PRO A 96 25.13 11.68 4.81
CA PRO A 96 25.63 12.05 6.15
C PRO A 96 24.58 12.78 7.00
N ASP A 97 23.84 13.70 6.38
CA ASP A 97 22.88 14.57 7.08
C ASP A 97 21.43 14.07 6.97
N ARG A 98 21.18 12.92 6.32
CA ARG A 98 19.82 12.38 6.07
C ARG A 98 18.87 13.39 5.44
N VAL A 99 19.38 14.24 4.54
CA VAL A 99 18.57 15.22 3.81
C VAL A 99 18.09 14.72 2.45
N LYS A 100 18.75 13.70 1.89
CA LYS A 100 18.42 13.13 0.57
C LYS A 100 17.49 11.94 0.73
N LYS A 101 16.53 11.79 -0.18
CA LYS A 101 15.72 10.56 -0.27
C LYS A 101 16.49 9.48 -1.02
N ALA A 102 16.33 8.23 -0.60
CA ALA A 102 16.75 7.08 -1.42
C ALA A 102 16.04 7.10 -2.79
N LYS A 103 16.68 6.50 -3.80
CA LYS A 103 16.14 6.46 -5.18
C LYS A 103 14.87 5.60 -5.26
N PHE A 104 14.82 4.54 -4.47
CA PHE A 104 13.64 3.73 -4.25
C PHE A 104 13.22 3.75 -2.78
N PRO A 105 11.94 3.49 -2.50
CA PRO A 105 11.48 3.26 -1.14
C PRO A 105 12.04 1.93 -0.62
N SER A 106 12.12 1.76 0.71
CA SER A 106 12.50 0.48 1.30
C SER A 106 11.29 -0.41 1.57
N VAL A 107 10.14 0.22 1.86
CA VAL A 107 8.85 -0.47 2.04
C VAL A 107 7.82 0.18 1.14
N ILE A 108 7.01 -0.63 0.48
CA ILE A 108 5.84 -0.17 -0.28
C ILE A 108 4.60 -0.97 0.10
N LEU A 109 3.43 -0.37 -0.11
CA LEU A 109 2.13 -1.01 -0.04
C LEU A 109 1.46 -0.94 -1.40
N GLU A 110 0.90 -2.07 -1.82
CA GLU A 110 0.01 -2.18 -2.98
C GLU A 110 -1.26 -2.90 -2.53
N SER A 111 -2.40 -2.35 -2.94
CA SER A 111 -3.72 -2.86 -2.63
C SER A 111 -4.47 -3.19 -3.92
N GLY A 112 -5.27 -4.25 -3.88
CA GLY A 112 -5.99 -4.72 -5.05
C GLY A 112 -7.40 -5.22 -4.73
N TRP A 113 -8.41 -4.60 -5.34
CA TRP A 113 -9.81 -5.04 -5.26
C TRP A 113 -10.13 -6.00 -6.40
N THR A 114 -9.96 -5.55 -7.64
CA THR A 114 -10.25 -6.36 -8.84
C THR A 114 -9.03 -7.16 -9.29
N GLU A 115 -7.82 -6.73 -8.89
CA GLU A 115 -6.57 -7.38 -9.20
C GLU A 115 -6.52 -8.78 -8.60
N THR A 116 -6.06 -9.76 -9.38
CA THR A 116 -5.84 -11.11 -8.86
C THR A 116 -4.64 -11.11 -7.92
N LEU A 117 -4.59 -12.07 -7.00
CA LEU A 117 -3.41 -12.24 -6.15
C LEU A 117 -2.15 -12.46 -6.99
N ALA A 118 -2.24 -13.21 -8.10
CA ALA A 118 -1.11 -13.40 -9.01
C ALA A 118 -0.54 -12.08 -9.55
N LYS A 119 -1.41 -11.14 -9.97
CA LYS A 119 -0.98 -9.81 -10.41
C LYS A 119 -0.32 -9.01 -9.30
N LEU A 120 -0.86 -9.02 -8.08
CA LEU A 120 -0.22 -8.38 -6.93
C LEU A 120 1.16 -8.98 -6.60
N LYS A 121 1.33 -10.30 -6.78
CA LYS A 121 2.64 -10.95 -6.63
C LYS A 121 3.62 -10.52 -7.73
N ASP A 122 3.15 -10.37 -8.96
CA ASP A 122 3.95 -9.84 -10.07
C ASP A 122 4.34 -8.37 -9.83
N ASP A 123 3.43 -7.56 -9.25
CA ASP A 123 3.72 -6.20 -8.83
C ASP A 123 4.81 -6.15 -7.75
N ALA A 124 4.75 -7.03 -6.77
CA ALA A 124 5.81 -7.16 -5.77
C ALA A 124 7.16 -7.52 -6.41
N ARG A 125 7.16 -8.45 -7.37
CA ARG A 125 8.37 -8.81 -8.14
C ARG A 125 8.90 -7.63 -8.94
N HIS A 126 8.03 -6.86 -9.61
CA HIS A 126 8.42 -5.65 -10.33
C HIS A 126 9.10 -4.65 -9.40
N TRP A 127 8.50 -4.35 -8.25
CA TRP A 127 9.11 -3.45 -7.27
C TRP A 127 10.47 -3.94 -6.80
N GLN A 128 10.57 -5.20 -6.43
CA GLN A 128 11.79 -5.77 -5.85
C GLN A 128 12.89 -5.94 -6.90
N VAL A 129 12.65 -6.72 -7.95
CA VAL A 129 13.64 -7.00 -9.00
C VAL A 129 13.94 -5.74 -9.81
N GLY A 130 12.91 -4.99 -10.20
CA GLY A 130 13.07 -3.79 -11.00
C GLY A 130 13.80 -2.66 -10.26
N SER A 131 13.76 -2.62 -8.92
CA SER A 131 14.54 -1.64 -8.15
C SER A 131 15.97 -2.10 -7.85
N GLY A 132 16.42 -3.24 -8.40
CA GLY A 132 17.72 -3.83 -8.03
C GLY A 132 17.74 -4.27 -6.57
N GLN A 133 16.59 -4.71 -6.05
CA GLN A 133 16.35 -5.05 -4.65
C GLN A 133 16.40 -3.86 -3.68
N GLU A 134 16.38 -2.60 -4.12
CA GLU A 134 16.30 -1.47 -3.19
C GLU A 134 14.99 -1.46 -2.39
N VAL A 135 13.87 -1.89 -2.99
CA VAL A 135 12.62 -2.20 -2.27
C VAL A 135 12.79 -3.52 -1.52
N ARG A 136 12.79 -3.45 -0.18
CA ARG A 136 13.03 -4.58 0.71
C ARG A 136 11.77 -5.29 1.15
N VAL A 137 10.69 -4.54 1.33
CA VAL A 137 9.41 -5.08 1.79
C VAL A 137 8.30 -4.57 0.89
N VAL A 138 7.45 -5.49 0.43
CA VAL A 138 6.20 -5.18 -0.25
C VAL A 138 5.05 -5.73 0.58
N LEU A 139 4.20 -4.84 1.07
CA LEU A 139 2.94 -5.15 1.73
C LEU A 139 1.86 -5.27 0.64
N LEU A 140 1.29 -6.45 0.45
CA LEU A 140 0.21 -6.66 -0.51
C LEU A 140 -1.10 -6.81 0.25
N VAL A 141 -2.07 -5.97 -0.08
CA VAL A 141 -3.41 -6.01 0.49
C VAL A 141 -4.37 -6.50 -0.58
N LYS A 142 -4.82 -7.76 -0.46
CA LYS A 142 -5.81 -8.32 -1.37
C LYS A 142 -7.19 -8.28 -0.73
N PHE A 143 -8.09 -7.54 -1.35
CA PHE A 143 -9.51 -7.57 -0.98
C PHE A 143 -10.27 -8.59 -1.80
N TYR A 144 -11.28 -9.22 -1.20
CA TYR A 144 -12.16 -10.19 -1.84
C TYR A 144 -13.59 -9.68 -1.88
N GLN A 145 -14.34 -10.16 -2.87
CA GLN A 145 -15.76 -9.84 -3.00
C GLN A 145 -16.53 -10.17 -1.71
N PRO A 146 -17.58 -9.39 -1.38
CA PRO A 146 -18.37 -9.64 -0.19
C PRO A 146 -19.00 -11.03 -0.23
N ASN A 147 -19.03 -11.71 0.91
CA ASN A 147 -19.77 -12.97 1.05
C ASN A 147 -21.29 -12.71 1.19
N ARG A 148 -22.08 -13.78 1.35
CA ARG A 148 -23.55 -13.68 1.53
C ARG A 148 -23.96 -12.81 2.73
N GLN A 149 -23.09 -12.69 3.73
CA GLN A 149 -23.27 -11.85 4.92
C GLN A 149 -22.71 -10.43 4.76
N LYS A 150 -22.44 -10.00 3.52
CA LYS A 150 -21.86 -8.68 3.18
C LYS A 150 -20.51 -8.40 3.85
N ARG A 151 -19.76 -9.45 4.20
CA ARG A 151 -18.40 -9.32 4.76
C ARG A 151 -17.37 -9.36 3.65
N ILE A 152 -16.49 -8.37 3.62
CA ILE A 152 -15.30 -8.34 2.77
C ILE A 152 -14.16 -8.98 3.53
N ARG A 153 -13.53 -9.99 2.91
CA ARG A 153 -12.25 -10.51 3.37
C ARG A 153 -11.13 -9.64 2.82
N LEU A 154 -10.13 -9.37 3.63
CA LEU A 154 -8.85 -8.81 3.26
C LEU A 154 -7.75 -9.77 3.70
N ASP A 155 -6.79 -9.99 2.82
CA ASP A 155 -5.56 -10.69 3.17
C ASP A 155 -4.37 -9.73 3.05
N LEU A 156 -3.56 -9.68 4.11
CA LEU A 156 -2.27 -9.02 4.08
C LEU A 156 -1.18 -10.06 3.81
N PHE A 157 -0.40 -9.84 2.75
CA PHE A 157 0.81 -10.59 2.47
C PHE A 157 2.02 -9.70 2.65
N ILE A 158 3.12 -10.28 3.11
CA ILE A 158 4.40 -9.59 3.24
C ILE A 158 5.40 -10.32 2.35
N ASN A 159 5.93 -9.61 1.37
CA ASN A 159 7.04 -10.08 0.55
C ASN A 159 8.33 -9.38 0.99
N ARG A 160 9.40 -10.14 1.25
CA ARG A 160 10.68 -9.62 1.74
C ARG A 160 11.84 -10.04 0.82
N THR A 161 12.77 -9.12 0.59
CA THR A 161 14.05 -9.38 -0.09
C THR A 161 15.23 -9.02 0.78
N ARG A 162 16.30 -9.81 0.69
CA ARG A 162 17.57 -9.51 1.37
C ARG A 162 18.50 -8.69 0.46
N PRO A 163 19.37 -7.85 1.03
CA PRO A 163 20.51 -7.29 0.30
C PRO A 163 21.35 -8.41 -0.34
N GLY A 164 21.49 -8.39 -1.66
CA GLY A 164 22.28 -9.37 -2.41
C GLY A 164 21.71 -10.80 -2.46
N GLY A 165 20.49 -11.03 -1.96
CA GLY A 165 19.87 -12.36 -1.89
C GLY A 165 18.73 -12.57 -2.87
N GLN A 166 18.30 -13.82 -3.03
CA GLN A 166 17.07 -14.18 -3.73
C GLN A 166 15.84 -13.65 -2.95
N SER A 167 14.75 -13.35 -3.65
CA SER A 167 13.46 -13.02 -3.04
C SER A 167 12.95 -14.23 -2.25
N HIS A 168 12.55 -14.02 -0.99
CA HIS A 168 11.88 -15.07 -0.23
C HIS A 168 10.42 -15.16 -0.68
N GLY A 169 9.84 -16.36 -0.54
CA GLY A 169 8.44 -16.59 -0.88
C GLY A 169 7.50 -15.59 -0.19
N ILE A 170 6.42 -15.24 -0.87
CA ILE A 170 5.39 -14.35 -0.35
C ILE A 170 4.63 -15.07 0.75
N GLU A 171 4.70 -14.54 1.97
CA GLU A 171 4.03 -15.10 3.14
C GLU A 171 2.70 -14.39 3.38
N ARG A 172 1.65 -15.15 3.69
CA ARG A 172 0.37 -14.61 4.14
C ARG A 172 0.49 -14.30 5.63
N TYR A 173 0.43 -13.02 5.97
CA TYR A 173 0.64 -12.59 7.35
C TYR A 173 -0.63 -12.70 8.18
N ALA A 174 -1.75 -12.19 7.66
CA ALA A 174 -3.02 -12.22 8.38
C ALA A 174 -4.22 -12.14 7.45
N SER A 175 -5.35 -12.65 7.94
CA SER A 175 -6.66 -12.57 7.29
C SER A 175 -7.58 -11.73 8.15
N PHE A 176 -8.24 -10.79 7.51
CA PHE A 176 -9.07 -9.77 8.10
C PHE A 176 -10.46 -9.89 7.49
N PHE A 177 -11.50 -9.73 8.28
CA PHE A 177 -12.86 -9.59 7.77
C PHE A 177 -13.41 -8.25 8.21
N CYS A 178 -13.89 -7.47 7.25
CA CYS A 178 -14.56 -6.21 7.46
C CYS A 178 -16.03 -6.31 7.05
N ILE A 179 -16.93 -5.72 7.83
CA ILE A 179 -18.31 -5.45 7.40
C ILE A 179 -18.34 -4.03 6.84
N LEU A 180 -18.77 -3.88 5.59
CA LEU A 180 -19.07 -2.56 5.07
C LEU A 180 -20.47 -2.15 5.53
N TYR A 181 -20.58 -1.01 6.21
CA TYR A 181 -21.85 -0.32 6.38
C TYR A 181 -21.96 0.73 5.28
N THR A 182 -22.99 0.64 4.44
CA THR A 182 -23.35 1.70 3.50
C THR A 182 -24.19 2.72 4.25
N THR A 183 -23.71 3.96 4.38
CA THR A 183 -24.61 5.07 4.71
C THR A 183 -25.01 5.76 3.42
N ASP A 184 -26.33 5.87 3.20
CA ASP A 184 -26.90 6.49 2.00
C ASP A 184 -26.59 7.99 2.00
N PHE A 185 -25.58 8.36 1.22
CA PHE A 185 -25.40 9.57 0.41
C PHE A 185 -23.89 9.64 0.07
N PHE A 186 -23.54 9.35 -1.19
CA PHE A 186 -22.16 9.29 -1.70
C PHE A 186 -21.20 8.37 -0.91
N THR A 187 -21.30 7.07 -1.18
CA THR A 187 -20.27 6.03 -0.93
C THR A 187 -19.35 6.26 0.27
N ASN A 188 -19.92 6.24 1.48
CA ASN A 188 -19.13 6.09 2.69
C ASN A 188 -19.10 4.60 3.06
N VAL A 189 -17.89 4.06 3.11
CA VAL A 189 -17.57 2.69 3.52
C VAL A 189 -16.81 2.79 4.83
N SER A 190 -17.50 2.54 5.94
CA SER A 190 -16.87 2.45 7.26
C SER A 190 -16.43 1.02 7.54
N VAL A 191 -15.15 0.81 7.85
CA VAL A 191 -14.60 -0.45 8.37
C VAL A 191 -14.87 -0.52 9.87
N ALA A 192 -15.87 -1.31 10.28
CA ALA A 192 -16.35 -1.31 11.66
C ALA A 192 -15.74 -2.37 12.59
N SER A 193 -15.09 -3.39 12.03
CA SER A 193 -14.36 -4.38 12.83
C SER A 193 -13.45 -5.20 11.94
N VAL A 194 -12.22 -5.46 12.40
CA VAL A 194 -11.46 -6.63 11.96
C VAL A 194 -11.41 -7.61 13.12
N ALA A 195 -11.78 -8.85 12.83
CA ALA A 195 -11.43 -9.98 13.68
C ALA A 195 -10.07 -10.54 13.21
N TYR A 196 -9.13 -10.67 14.13
CA TYR A 196 -7.89 -11.40 13.93
C TYR A 196 -8.23 -12.89 13.86
N LEU A 197 -7.94 -13.52 12.72
CA LEU A 197 -7.85 -14.98 12.65
C LEU A 197 -6.39 -15.32 12.36
N SER A 198 -5.61 -15.46 13.42
CA SER A 198 -4.34 -16.18 13.38
C SER A 198 -4.65 -17.64 13.07
N TYR A 199 -4.12 -18.15 11.96
CA TYR A 199 -4.00 -19.60 11.78
C TYR A 199 -2.70 -20.06 12.47
N PRO A 200 -2.70 -21.26 13.08
CA PRO A 200 -1.50 -21.85 13.68
C PRO A 200 -0.37 -22.07 12.66
#